data_AF-A0A7S1Q6J7-F1
#
_entry.id   AF-A0A7S1Q6J7-F1
#
_cell.length_a   1.000
_cell.length_b   1.000
_cell.length_c   1.000
_cell.angle_alpha   90.00
_cell.angle_beta   90.00
_cell.angle_gamma   90.00
#
_symmetry.space_group_name_H-M   'P 1'
#
loop_
_entity.id
_entity.type
_entity.pdbx_description
1 polymer ?
#
loop_
_entity_poly.entity_id
_entity_poly.type
_entity_poly.pdbx_seq_one_letter_code
_entity_poly.pdbx_strand_id
1 'polypeptide(L)'
;HGDLKDANVLVDPRLPRAQLLDFGLSRCRTKGARHMGGSLSWMAPEVVLARSRPSASADVFSFGRLALLVVTSRKPLEGMLPNEIIDRAKRGAPPPLLLREGRPLHSECARLCERVLSLAPEQRPSMAE
;
A
#
# COMPACT_ATOMS: atom_id res chain seq x y z
N HIS A 1 8.32 -2.13 6.75
CA HIS A 1 7.43 -3.24 7.13
C HIS A 1 7.49 -4.37 6.12
N GLY A 2 7.27 -4.09 4.83
CA GLY A 2 7.32 -5.08 3.76
C GLY A 2 6.05 -5.91 3.58
N ASP A 3 5.02 -5.69 4.41
CA ASP A 3 3.69 -6.34 4.31
C ASP A 3 2.62 -5.55 5.07
N LEU A 4 2.57 -4.23 4.83
CA LEU A 4 1.57 -3.38 5.45
C LEU A 4 0.20 -3.63 4.80
N LYS A 5 -0.76 -4.14 5.58
CA LYS A 5 -2.10 -4.52 5.15
C LYS A 5 -3.09 -4.47 6.31
N ASP A 6 -4.37 -4.54 6.00
CA ASP A 6 -5.47 -4.57 6.98
C ASP A 6 -5.28 -5.61 8.09
N ALA A 7 -4.92 -6.84 7.73
CA ALA A 7 -4.71 -7.93 8.70
C ALA A 7 -3.54 -7.68 9.68
N ASN A 8 -2.66 -6.72 9.38
CA ASN A 8 -1.51 -6.35 10.21
C ASN A 8 -1.74 -5.03 10.96
N VAL A 9 -3.00 -4.57 11.05
CA VAL A 9 -3.38 -3.37 11.81
C VAL A 9 -4.47 -3.75 12.82
N LEU A 10 -4.16 -3.64 14.11
CA LEU A 10 -5.14 -3.79 15.17
C LEU A 10 -5.69 -2.43 15.57
N VAL A 11 -7.00 -2.31 15.73
CA VAL A 11 -7.65 -1.09 16.23
C VAL A 11 -8.31 -1.41 17.56
N ASP A 12 -7.99 -0.65 18.60
CA ASP A 12 -8.68 -0.80 19.89
C ASP A 12 -10.09 -0.21 19.76
N PRO A 13 -11.17 -0.98 20.00
CA PRO A 13 -12.53 -0.44 19.90
C PRO A 13 -12.86 0.58 20.99
N ARG A 14 -12.06 0.68 22.05
CA ARG A 14 -12.28 1.57 23.20
C ARG A 14 -11.42 2.83 23.15
N LEU A 15 -10.38 2.85 22.33
CA LEU A 15 -9.42 3.95 22.24
C LEU A 15 -9.16 4.27 20.77
N PRO A 16 -9.00 5.55 20.37
CA PRO A 16 -8.67 5.92 18.99
C PRO A 16 -7.19 5.62 18.69
N ARG A 17 -6.78 4.36 18.82
CA ARG A 17 -5.40 3.89 18.65
C ARG A 17 -5.38 2.69 17.71
N ALA A 18 -4.52 2.78 16.71
CA ALA A 18 -4.16 1.67 15.84
C ALA A 18 -2.74 1.20 16.18
N GLN A 19 -2.52 -0.12 16.14
CA GLN A 19 -1.23 -0.75 16.38
C GLN A 19 -0.85 -1.60 15.18
N LEU A 20 0.37 -1.41 14.69
CA LEU A 20 0.92 -2.26 13.64
C LEU A 20 1.40 -3.58 14.26
N LEU A 21 1.08 -4.66 13.57
CA LEU A 21 1.44 -6.03 13.93
C LEU A 21 2.32 -6.66 12.84
N ASP A 22 2.90 -7.81 13.16
CA ASP A 22 3.61 -8.70 12.23
C ASP A 22 4.76 -8.05 11.44
N PHE A 23 5.85 -7.83 12.16
CA PHE A 23 7.13 -7.42 11.58
C PHE A 23 7.89 -8.61 10.97
N GLY A 24 7.27 -9.77 10.73
CA GLY A 24 7.94 -10.97 10.21
C GLY A 24 8.55 -10.80 8.82
N LEU A 25 8.02 -9.86 8.03
CA LEU A 25 8.57 -9.45 6.73
C LEU A 25 9.38 -8.15 6.80
N SER A 26 9.53 -7.58 7.99
CA SER A 26 10.36 -6.40 8.21
C SER A 26 11.84 -6.75 8.06
N ARG A 27 12.58 -5.83 7.46
CA ARG A 27 13.99 -6.02 7.16
C ARG A 27 14.79 -4.85 7.70
N CYS A 28 15.83 -5.14 8.45
CA CYS A 28 16.96 -4.22 8.52
C CYS A 28 17.53 -4.07 7.10
N ARG A 29 18.09 -2.90 6.76
CA ARG A 29 18.62 -2.55 5.43
C ARG A 29 19.85 -3.38 4.99
N THR A 30 19.92 -4.67 5.31
CA THR A 30 21.04 -5.57 5.05
C THR A 30 20.97 -6.15 3.64
N LYS A 31 22.13 -6.35 3.01
CA LYS A 31 22.27 -6.57 1.56
C LYS A 31 21.80 -7.96 1.05
N GLY A 32 21.31 -8.87 1.89
CA GLY A 32 21.13 -10.30 1.52
C GLY A 32 19.71 -10.90 1.50
N ALA A 33 18.64 -10.16 1.77
CA ALA A 33 17.32 -10.77 1.99
C ALA A 33 16.55 -11.14 0.69
N ARG A 34 16.19 -12.41 0.50
CA ARG A 34 15.39 -12.95 -0.64
C ARG A 34 13.94 -12.51 -0.57
N HIS A 35 13.28 -12.17 -1.69
CA HIS A 35 11.84 -11.91 -1.74
C HIS A 35 11.05 -13.19 -1.43
N MET A 36 10.44 -13.27 -0.25
CA MET A 36 9.62 -14.41 0.16
C MET A 36 8.40 -13.84 0.87
N GLY A 37 7.24 -13.85 0.18
CA GLY A 37 5.95 -13.52 0.80
C GLY A 37 5.50 -12.06 0.73
N GLY A 38 4.23 -11.88 1.09
CA GLY A 38 3.48 -10.62 1.18
C GLY A 38 2.23 -10.62 0.29
N SER A 39 1.29 -9.72 0.58
CA SER A 39 0.00 -9.68 -0.13
C SER A 39 0.04 -8.80 -1.38
N LEU A 40 0.01 -9.40 -2.58
CA LEU A 40 0.15 -8.70 -3.89
C LEU A 40 -0.77 -7.48 -4.06
N SER A 41 -2.00 -7.57 -3.55
CA SER A 41 -2.99 -6.49 -3.59
C SER A 41 -2.62 -5.28 -2.74
N TRP A 42 -1.56 -5.33 -1.94
CA TRP A 42 -1.05 -4.23 -1.11
C TRP A 42 0.29 -3.69 -1.61
N MET A 43 1.05 -4.52 -2.32
CA MET A 43 2.40 -4.20 -2.77
C MET A 43 2.46 -3.08 -3.80
N ALA A 44 3.53 -2.29 -3.70
CA ALA A 44 3.95 -1.34 -4.71
C ALA A 44 4.35 -2.05 -6.02
N PRO A 45 4.11 -1.44 -7.20
CA PRO A 45 4.34 -2.08 -8.50
C PRO A 45 5.80 -2.52 -8.70
N GLU A 46 6.77 -1.77 -8.20
CA GLU A 46 8.19 -2.12 -8.28
C GLU A 46 8.56 -3.36 -7.44
N VAL A 47 7.80 -3.62 -6.37
CA VAL A 47 7.96 -4.82 -5.53
C VAL A 47 7.27 -6.02 -6.18
N VAL A 48 6.06 -5.83 -6.74
CA VAL A 48 5.35 -6.88 -7.50
C VAL A 48 6.18 -7.39 -8.67
N LEU A 49 6.86 -6.49 -9.38
CA LEU A 49 7.70 -6.85 -10.54
C LEU A 49 9.10 -7.35 -10.16
N ALA A 50 9.39 -7.53 -8.86
CA ALA A 50 10.71 -7.89 -8.34
C ALA A 50 11.86 -6.98 -8.85
N ARG A 51 11.53 -5.73 -9.22
CA ARG A 51 12.49 -4.72 -9.70
C ARG A 51 13.18 -4.01 -8.55
N SER A 52 12.53 -3.98 -7.38
CA SER A 52 13.09 -3.41 -6.17
C SER A 52 12.74 -4.27 -4.96
N ARG A 53 13.61 -4.20 -3.95
CA ARG A 53 13.34 -4.79 -2.64
C ARG A 53 12.29 -3.96 -1.89
N PRO A 54 11.58 -4.55 -0.91
CA PRO A 54 10.75 -3.76 0.01
C PRO A 54 11.58 -2.60 0.57
N SER A 55 11.01 -1.40 0.49
CA SER A 55 11.66 -0.14 0.86
C SER A 55 10.68 0.73 1.63
N ALA A 56 11.17 1.79 2.28
CA ALA A 56 10.29 2.75 2.95
C ALA A 56 9.25 3.36 1.99
N SER A 57 9.64 3.66 0.75
CA SER A 57 8.70 4.17 -0.27
C SER A 57 7.67 3.10 -0.69
N ALA A 58 8.03 1.82 -0.68
CA ALA A 58 7.05 0.75 -0.92
C ALA A 58 6.06 0.58 0.25
N ASP A 59 6.51 0.81 1.49
CA ASP A 59 5.64 0.87 2.65
C ASP A 59 4.66 2.05 2.58
N VAL A 60 5.11 3.23 2.09
CA VAL A 60 4.24 4.40 1.85
C VAL A 60 3.14 4.08 0.84
N PHE A 61 3.47 3.36 -0.24
CA PHE A 61 2.46 2.92 -1.20
C PHE A 61 1.45 1.96 -0.57
N SER A 62 1.93 0.99 0.21
CA SER A 62 1.07 0.03 0.91
C SER A 62 0.16 0.74 1.92
N PHE A 63 0.67 1.77 2.60
CA PHE A 63 -0.10 2.66 3.46
C PHE A 63 -1.16 3.43 2.68
N GLY A 64 -0.84 3.93 1.48
CA GLY A 64 -1.82 4.56 0.60
C GLY A 64 -3.01 3.66 0.27
N ARG A 65 -2.77 2.38 0.06
CA ARG A 65 -3.83 1.38 -0.15
C ARG A 65 -4.65 1.14 1.11
N LEU A 66 -4.04 1.18 2.29
CA LEU A 66 -4.73 1.11 3.58
C LEU A 66 -5.61 2.35 3.80
N ALA A 67 -5.10 3.55 3.51
CA ALA A 67 -5.87 4.78 3.59
C ALA A 67 -7.09 4.74 2.66
N LEU A 68 -6.92 4.27 1.42
CA LEU A 68 -8.04 4.04 0.50
C LEU A 68 -9.05 3.03 1.06
N LEU A 69 -8.61 1.92 1.65
CA LEU A 69 -9.52 0.97 2.29
C LEU A 69 -10.35 1.66 3.38
N VAL A 70 -9.73 2.46 4.24
CA VAL A 70 -10.44 3.16 5.34
C VAL A 70 -11.50 4.12 4.78
N VAL A 71 -11.16 4.89 3.74
CA VAL A 71 -12.06 5.89 3.16
C VAL A 71 -13.18 5.24 2.33
N THR A 72 -12.87 4.17 1.59
CA THR A 72 -13.79 3.57 0.61
C THR A 72 -14.52 2.33 1.13
N SER A 73 -14.06 1.74 2.24
CA SER A 73 -14.47 0.44 2.75
C SER A 73 -14.33 -0.70 1.72
N ARG A 74 -13.44 -0.55 0.73
CA ARG A 74 -13.19 -1.54 -0.33
C ARG A 74 -11.76 -2.04 -0.27
N LYS A 75 -11.58 -3.36 -0.39
CA LYS A 75 -10.23 -3.92 -0.43
C LYS A 75 -9.55 -3.56 -1.75
N PRO A 76 -8.27 -3.18 -1.72
CA PRO A 76 -7.51 -2.94 -2.94
C PRO A 76 -7.52 -4.17 -3.85
N LEU A 77 -7.89 -3.99 -5.12
CA LEU A 77 -7.84 -5.05 -6.15
C LEU A 77 -8.61 -6.33 -5.76
N GLU A 78 -9.68 -6.20 -4.97
CA GLU A 78 -10.53 -7.31 -4.58
C GLU A 78 -11.06 -8.08 -5.79
N GLY A 79 -10.97 -9.42 -5.74
CA GLY A 79 -11.40 -10.30 -6.82
C GLY A 79 -10.41 -10.47 -8.00
N MET A 80 -9.29 -9.73 -8.02
CA MET A 80 -8.26 -9.92 -9.05
C MET A 80 -7.36 -11.12 -8.74
N LEU A 81 -7.04 -11.88 -9.79
CA LEU A 81 -6.07 -12.97 -9.75
C LEU A 81 -4.63 -12.43 -9.73
N PRO A 82 -3.66 -13.18 -9.16
CA PRO A 82 -2.26 -12.76 -9.10
C PRO A 82 -1.68 -12.29 -10.44
N ASN A 83 -1.96 -13.00 -11.54
CA ASN A 83 -1.47 -12.66 -12.87
C ASN A 83 -2.04 -11.32 -13.38
N GLU A 84 -3.29 -11.00 -13.06
CA GLU A 84 -3.91 -9.73 -13.44
C GLU A 84 -3.29 -8.55 -12.71
N ILE A 85 -2.94 -8.75 -11.43
CA ILE A 85 -2.23 -7.74 -10.62
C ILE A 85 -0.83 -7.51 -11.19
N ILE A 86 -0.11 -8.59 -11.53
CA ILE A 86 1.22 -8.52 -12.15
C ILE A 86 1.14 -7.78 -13.50
N ASP A 87 0.17 -8.10 -14.35
CA ASP A 87 0.01 -7.46 -15.65
C ASP A 87 -0.39 -5.99 -15.53
N ARG A 88 -1.20 -5.63 -14.52
CA ARG A 88 -1.48 -4.22 -14.20
C ARG A 88 -0.20 -3.47 -13.83
N ALA A 89 0.66 -4.09 -13.01
CA ALA A 89 1.95 -3.50 -12.64
C ALA A 89 2.87 -3.34 -13.86
N LYS A 90 2.95 -4.34 -14.75
CA LYS A 90 3.73 -4.26 -16.00
C LYS A 90 3.27 -3.12 -16.90
N ARG A 91 1.95 -2.91 -17.01
CA ARG A 91 1.35 -1.84 -17.81
C ARG A 91 1.49 -0.45 -17.19
N GLY A 92 1.98 -0.34 -15.95
CA GLY A 92 2.02 0.95 -15.25
C GLY A 92 0.61 1.53 -15.05
N ALA A 93 -0.40 0.69 -14.83
CA ALA A 93 -1.75 1.18 -14.61
C ALA A 93 -1.88 1.77 -13.19
N PRO A 94 -2.36 3.02 -13.03
CA PRO A 94 -2.44 3.69 -11.73
C PRO A 94 -3.40 2.95 -10.80
N PRO A 95 -3.24 2.98 -9.47
CA PRO A 95 -4.18 2.31 -8.57
C PRO A 95 -5.60 2.90 -8.70
N PRO A 96 -6.66 2.08 -8.69
CA PRO A 96 -8.02 2.61 -8.71
C PRO A 96 -8.30 3.29 -7.37
N LEU A 97 -8.51 4.61 -7.38
CA LEU A 97 -8.74 5.37 -6.14
C LEU A 97 -10.14 5.10 -5.56
N LEU A 98 -11.13 4.73 -6.39
CA LEU A 98 -12.51 4.43 -5.98
C LEU A 98 -13.18 5.54 -5.12
N LEU A 99 -12.64 6.76 -5.18
CA LEU A 99 -13.16 7.92 -4.46
C LEU A 99 -14.40 8.46 -5.18
N ARG A 100 -15.38 8.96 -4.42
CA ARG A 100 -16.65 9.49 -4.94
C ARG A 100 -16.71 10.99 -4.70
N GLU A 101 -17.08 11.75 -5.72
CA GLU A 101 -17.30 13.18 -5.63
C GLU A 101 -18.45 13.51 -4.65
N GLY A 102 -18.40 14.70 -4.04
CA GLY A 102 -19.43 15.19 -3.12
C GLY A 102 -19.30 14.69 -1.67
N ARG A 103 -18.26 13.92 -1.33
CA ARG A 103 -17.93 13.54 0.06
C ARG A 103 -16.68 14.27 0.54
N PRO A 104 -16.77 15.11 1.60
CA PRO A 104 -15.63 15.91 2.07
C PRO A 104 -14.35 15.10 2.32
N LEU A 105 -14.47 13.98 3.05
CA LEU A 105 -13.34 13.09 3.35
C LEU A 105 -12.69 12.50 2.09
N HIS A 106 -13.49 12.18 1.06
CA HIS A 106 -12.95 11.65 -0.20
C HIS A 106 -12.14 12.72 -0.94
N SER A 107 -12.63 13.96 -0.99
CA SER A 107 -11.94 15.07 -1.65
C SER A 107 -10.62 15.44 -0.97
N GLU A 108 -10.59 15.40 0.37
CA GLU A 108 -9.37 15.63 1.15
C GLU A 108 -8.34 14.51 0.97
N CYS A 109 -8.81 13.25 1.01
CA CYS A 109 -7.94 12.10 0.84
C CYS A 109 -7.45 11.92 -0.60
N ALA A 110 -8.14 12.44 -1.62
CA ALA A 110 -7.75 12.30 -3.03
C ALA A 110 -6.32 12.76 -3.28
N ARG A 111 -5.97 13.98 -2.86
CA ARG A 111 -4.63 14.55 -3.05
C ARG A 111 -3.54 13.74 -2.33
N LEU A 112 -3.84 13.26 -1.12
CA LEU A 112 -2.91 12.41 -0.39
C LEU A 112 -2.70 11.09 -1.14
N CYS A 113 -3.79 10.43 -1.53
CA CYS A 113 -3.79 9.15 -2.22
C CYS A 113 -3.03 9.23 -3.55
N GLU A 114 -3.22 10.28 -4.35
CA GLU A 114 -2.48 10.51 -5.59
C GLU A 114 -0.95 10.54 -5.38
N ARG A 115 -0.50 11.20 -4.31
CA ARG A 115 0.94 11.29 -3.97
C ARG A 115 1.49 9.96 -3.46
N VAL A 116 0.84 9.35 -2.47
CA VAL A 116 1.35 8.12 -1.83
C VAL A 116 1.21 6.89 -2.73
N LEU A 117 0.27 6.91 -3.69
CA LEU A 117 0.06 5.85 -4.68
C LEU A 117 0.73 6.12 -6.03
N SER A 118 1.67 7.06 -6.10
CA SER A 118 2.45 7.27 -7.33
C SER A 118 3.18 5.98 -7.74
N LEU A 119 3.21 5.72 -9.05
CA LEU A 119 3.90 4.57 -9.61
C LEU A 119 5.43 4.72 -9.52
N ALA A 120 5.92 5.95 -9.53
CA ALA A 120 7.33 6.28 -9.35
C ALA A 120 7.65 6.38 -7.84
N PRO A 121 8.49 5.49 -7.27
CA PRO A 121 8.78 5.48 -5.84
C PRO A 121 9.35 6.80 -5.29
N GLU A 122 10.12 7.51 -6.11
CA GLU A 122 10.75 8.79 -5.80
C GLU A 122 9.79 9.98 -5.74
N GLN A 123 8.57 9.83 -6.26
CA GLN A 123 7.52 10.87 -6.20
C GLN A 123 6.63 10.72 -4.96
N ARG A 124 6.77 9.62 -4.21
CA ARG A 124 6.01 9.40 -2.98
C ARG A 124 6.66 10.20 -1.85
N PRO A 125 5.87 10.80 -0.95
CA PRO A 125 6.43 11.41 0.25
C PRO A 125 7.10 10.35 1.13
N SER A 126 7.94 10.80 2.06
CA SER A 126 8.33 9.97 3.19
C SER A 126 7.14 9.76 4.13
N MET A 127 7.20 8.71 4.97
CA MET A 127 6.15 8.45 5.96
C MET A 127 6.07 9.55 7.05
N ALA A 128 7.08 10.42 7.15
CA ALA A 128 7.13 11.50 8.13
C ALA A 128 6.48 12.80 7.63
N GLU A 129 6.33 12.97 6.31
CA GLU A 129 5.67 14.10 5.65
C GLU A 129 4.17 13.88 5.52
#